data_AF-A0A329R053-F1
#
_entry.id   AF-A0A329R053-F1
#
_cell.length_a   1.000
_cell.length_b   1.000
_cell.length_c   1.000
_cell.angle_alpha   90.00
_cell.angle_beta   90.00
_cell.angle_gamma   90.00
#
_symmetry.space_group_name_H-M   'P 1'
#
loop_
_entity.id
_entity.type
_entity.pdbx_description
1 polymer ?
#
loop_
_entity_poly.entity_id
_entity_poly.type
_entity_poly.pdbx_seq_one_letter_code
_entity_poly.pdbx_strand_id
1 'polypeptide(L)'
;MVVSSFCGVYADEGRQDCLCHYDYERGKDTYPEAHLQVYGTSPALKSMTKASGVRRVAGLEKLHFPVGGRRYRPTLEDIVEFLIVEKFATGRDGWEQVVQENRDRFLEIQLRAAIRRRPDVAHQVLNELPAAES
;
A
#
# COMPACT_ATOMS: atom_id res chain seq x y z
N MET A 1 -0.66 5.94 17.75
CA MET A 1 -0.03 5.22 16.62
C MET A 1 -1.09 4.37 15.96
N VAL A 2 -1.22 4.37 14.63
CA VAL A 2 -2.24 3.55 13.94
C VAL A 2 -1.93 2.06 14.14
N VAL A 3 -2.94 1.30 14.60
CA VAL A 3 -2.86 -0.14 14.86
C VAL A 3 -3.33 -0.93 13.65
N SER A 4 -4.36 -0.44 12.97
CA SER A 4 -4.84 -0.95 11.70
C SER A 4 -5.42 0.17 10.84
N SER A 5 -5.48 -0.04 9.53
CA SER A 5 -6.20 0.82 8.60
C SER A 5 -6.72 -0.01 7.43
N PHE A 6 -7.89 0.34 6.93
CA PHE A 6 -8.51 -0.24 5.75
C PHE A 6 -8.88 0.89 4.79
N CYS A 7 -8.55 0.75 3.53
CA CYS A 7 -9.05 1.63 2.48
C CYS A 7 -9.47 0.82 1.26
N GLY A 8 -10.78 0.81 0.99
CA GLY A 8 -11.36 0.10 -0.13
C GLY A 8 -11.91 1.05 -1.19
N VAL A 9 -11.73 0.68 -2.45
CA VAL A 9 -12.35 1.32 -3.61
C VAL A 9 -13.54 0.47 -4.01
N TYR A 10 -14.72 1.09 -4.09
CA TYR A 10 -15.98 0.43 -4.40
C TYR A 10 -16.66 1.13 -5.58
N ALA A 11 -17.34 0.35 -6.42
CA ALA A 11 -18.09 0.87 -7.56
C ALA A 11 -19.49 1.39 -7.18
N ASP A 12 -19.98 1.04 -5.99
CA ASP A 12 -21.30 1.43 -5.49
C ASP A 12 -21.23 2.09 -4.11
N GLU A 13 -22.22 2.95 -3.82
CA GLU A 13 -22.35 3.62 -2.51
C GLU A 13 -22.60 2.63 -1.37
N GLY A 14 -23.23 1.49 -1.65
CA GLY A 14 -23.50 0.42 -0.70
C GLY A 14 -22.26 -0.42 -0.35
N ARG A 15 -21.11 -0.19 -1.02
CA ARG A 15 -19.83 -0.87 -0.82
C ARG A 15 -19.92 -2.39 -1.01
N GLN A 16 -20.75 -2.84 -1.94
CA GLN A 16 -20.94 -4.26 -2.23
C GLN A 16 -20.00 -4.75 -3.34
N ASP A 17 -19.69 -3.89 -4.30
CA ASP A 17 -18.84 -4.17 -5.45
C ASP A 17 -17.47 -3.53 -5.24
N CYS A 18 -16.60 -4.25 -4.54
CA CYS A 18 -15.23 -3.80 -4.26
C CYS A 18 -14.35 -4.04 -5.47
N LEU A 19 -13.59 -3.03 -5.88
CA LEU A 19 -12.54 -3.16 -6.90
C LEU A 19 -11.24 -3.68 -6.27
N CYS A 20 -10.81 -3.05 -5.19
CA CYS A 20 -9.62 -3.41 -4.45
C CYS A 20 -9.65 -2.78 -3.05
N HIS A 21 -8.82 -3.29 -2.15
CA HIS A 21 -8.54 -2.62 -0.90
C HIS A 21 -7.11 -2.81 -0.42
N TYR A 22 -6.64 -1.80 0.31
CA TYR A 22 -5.40 -1.80 1.03
C TYR A 22 -5.67 -1.99 2.51
N ASP A 23 -5.02 -3.00 3.07
CA ASP A 23 -5.09 -3.31 4.48
C ASP A 23 -3.76 -3.04 5.15
N TYR A 24 -3.85 -2.61 6.41
CA TYR A 24 -2.76 -2.61 7.34
C TYR A 24 -3.24 -3.10 8.70
N GLU A 25 -2.51 -4.04 9.28
CA GLU A 25 -2.69 -4.48 10.66
C GLU A 25 -1.33 -4.79 11.27
N ARG A 26 -1.05 -4.13 12.40
CA ARG A 26 0.21 -4.28 13.13
C ARG A 26 0.28 -5.62 13.85
N GLY A 27 1.41 -6.30 13.74
CA GLY A 27 1.64 -7.56 14.46
C GLY A 27 0.82 -8.73 13.90
N LYS A 28 0.46 -8.66 12.62
CA LYS A 28 -0.18 -9.76 11.92
C LYS A 28 0.88 -10.81 11.52
N ASP A 29 0.62 -12.07 11.87
CA ASP A 29 1.57 -13.17 11.64
C ASP A 29 1.23 -14.04 10.42
N THR A 30 -0.04 -14.06 10.01
CA THR A 30 -0.53 -15.00 8.99
C THR A 30 -0.31 -14.52 7.54
N TYR A 31 -0.17 -13.21 7.34
CA TYR A 31 0.05 -12.56 6.04
C TYR A 31 0.71 -11.20 6.25
N PRO A 32 1.23 -10.54 5.19
CA PRO A 32 1.96 -9.29 5.33
C PRO A 32 1.15 -8.23 6.11
N GLU A 33 1.79 -7.58 7.08
CA GLU A 33 1.16 -6.53 7.91
C GLU A 33 0.47 -5.45 7.07
N ALA A 34 0.98 -5.16 5.86
CA ALA A 34 0.32 -4.34 4.87
C ALA A 34 0.25 -5.08 3.53
N HIS A 35 -0.90 -5.04 2.88
CA HIS A 35 -1.11 -5.73 1.61
C HIS A 35 -2.25 -5.10 0.80
N LEU A 36 -2.26 -5.42 -0.49
CA LEU A 36 -3.32 -5.12 -1.44
C LEU A 36 -4.10 -6.40 -1.74
N GLN A 37 -5.42 -6.30 -1.80
CA GLN A 37 -6.30 -7.30 -2.40
C GLN A 37 -7.05 -6.66 -3.55
N VAL A 38 -7.13 -7.38 -4.67
CA VAL A 38 -7.85 -6.94 -5.88
C VAL A 38 -8.97 -7.94 -6.12
N TYR A 39 -10.16 -7.44 -6.41
CA TYR A 39 -11.31 -8.28 -6.71
C TYR A 39 -11.36 -8.56 -8.20
N GLY A 40 -11.73 -9.79 -8.54
CA GLY A 40 -11.90 -10.19 -9.92
C GLY A 40 -11.46 -11.63 -10.17
N THR A 41 -11.58 -12.01 -11.44
CA THR A 41 -11.22 -13.35 -11.89
C THR A 41 -9.97 -13.32 -12.73
N SER A 42 -9.13 -14.36 -12.59
CA SER A 42 -7.92 -14.51 -13.40
C SER A 42 -7.86 -15.94 -13.96
N PRO A 43 -7.92 -16.12 -15.30
CA PRO A 43 -7.70 -17.42 -15.92
C PRO A 43 -6.34 -18.02 -15.57
N ALA A 44 -5.30 -17.19 -15.46
CA ALA A 44 -3.97 -17.63 -15.06
C ALA A 44 -3.95 -18.19 -13.63
N LEU A 45 -4.60 -17.51 -12.69
CA LEU A 45 -4.74 -18.00 -11.31
C LEU A 45 -5.50 -19.32 -11.26
N LYS A 46 -6.60 -19.45 -12.02
CA LYS A 46 -7.36 -20.70 -12.14
C LYS A 46 -6.50 -21.86 -12.68
N SER A 47 -5.64 -21.59 -13.66
CA SER A 47 -4.72 -22.60 -14.19
C SER A 47 -3.65 -23.00 -13.17
N MET A 48 -3.08 -22.04 -12.45
CA MET A 48 -2.08 -22.30 -11.42
C MET A 48 -2.62 -23.12 -10.24
N THR A 49 -3.83 -22.82 -9.76
CA THR A 49 -4.46 -23.56 -8.65
C THR A 49 -4.77 -25.00 -9.02
N LYS A 50 -5.24 -25.22 -10.25
CA LYS A 50 -5.45 -26.57 -10.80
C LYS A 50 -4.14 -27.37 -10.88
N ALA A 51 -3.06 -26.76 -11.34
CA ALA A 51 -1.75 -27.41 -11.46
C ALA A 51 -1.10 -27.72 -10.10
N SER A 52 -1.25 -26.83 -9.12
CA SER A 52 -0.67 -26.96 -7.78
C SER A 52 -1.49 -27.83 -6.82
N GLY A 53 -2.67 -28.31 -7.23
CA GLY A 53 -3.58 -29.06 -6.36
C GLY A 53 -4.25 -28.21 -5.26
N VAL A 54 -4.01 -26.90 -5.26
CA VAL A 54 -4.60 -25.95 -4.29
C VAL A 54 -6.07 -25.74 -4.65
N ARG A 55 -6.97 -26.42 -3.92
CA ARG A 55 -8.42 -26.41 -4.19
C ARG A 55 -9.14 -25.08 -3.95
N ARG A 56 -8.48 -24.02 -3.44
CA ARG A 56 -9.20 -22.99 -2.66
C ARG A 56 -8.93 -21.51 -2.97
N VAL A 57 -8.14 -21.15 -3.97
CA VAL A 57 -8.05 -19.72 -4.35
C VAL A 57 -9.16 -19.43 -5.36
N ALA A 58 -10.31 -18.97 -4.86
CA ALA A 58 -11.54 -18.81 -5.64
C ALA A 58 -11.53 -17.55 -6.54
N GLY A 59 -10.70 -16.56 -6.21
CA GLY A 59 -10.56 -15.31 -6.95
C GLY A 59 -9.34 -14.50 -6.49
N LEU A 60 -9.08 -13.38 -7.18
CA LEU A 60 -7.93 -12.51 -6.90
C LEU A 60 -7.98 -11.93 -5.48
N GLU A 61 -9.18 -11.78 -4.90
CA GLU A 61 -9.40 -11.19 -3.57
C GLU A 61 -8.82 -12.04 -2.44
N LYS A 62 -8.48 -13.30 -2.71
CA LYS A 62 -7.81 -14.18 -1.74
C LYS A 62 -6.29 -14.00 -1.71
N LEU A 63 -5.72 -13.27 -2.67
CA LEU A 63 -4.29 -13.01 -2.75
C LEU A 63 -3.93 -11.72 -2.01
N HIS A 64 -3.01 -11.84 -1.06
CA HIS A 64 -2.52 -10.70 -0.27
C HIS A 64 -1.23 -10.20 -0.92
N PHE A 65 -1.34 -9.31 -1.91
CA PHE A 65 -0.18 -8.78 -2.62
C PHE A 65 0.65 -7.91 -1.67
N PRO A 66 1.94 -8.22 -1.44
CA PRO A 66 2.77 -7.45 -0.52
C PRO A 66 3.11 -6.07 -1.09
N VAL A 67 3.16 -5.06 -0.21
CA VAL A 67 3.46 -3.66 -0.57
C VAL A 67 4.82 -3.19 -0.01
N GLY A 68 5.79 -4.09 0.14
CA GLY A 68 7.10 -3.79 0.75
C GLY A 68 7.09 -3.71 2.29
N GLY A 69 5.95 -3.97 2.92
CA GLY A 69 5.79 -4.04 4.38
C GLY A 69 5.23 -2.75 5.00
N ARG A 70 5.01 -2.74 6.31
CA ARG A 70 4.22 -1.69 6.99
C ARG A 70 4.70 -0.25 6.79
N ARG A 71 5.96 -0.03 6.45
CA ARG A 71 6.56 1.30 6.26
C ARG A 71 6.45 1.82 4.83
N TYR A 72 6.16 0.94 3.88
CA TYR A 72 6.00 1.23 2.45
C TYR A 72 4.54 1.05 1.98
N ARG A 73 3.61 0.93 2.94
CA ARG A 73 2.19 0.80 2.64
C ARG A 73 1.67 2.07 1.96
N PRO A 74 0.71 1.93 1.02
CA PRO A 74 0.01 3.07 0.45
C PRO A 74 -0.66 3.93 1.51
N THR A 75 -0.70 5.21 1.23
CA THR A 75 -1.37 6.26 1.98
C THR A 75 -2.78 6.50 1.44
N LEU A 76 -3.58 7.32 2.12
CA LEU A 76 -4.87 7.73 1.56
C LEU A 76 -4.65 8.60 0.31
N GLU A 77 -3.59 9.41 0.33
CA GLU A 77 -3.14 10.27 -0.75
C GLU A 77 -2.83 9.48 -2.03
N ASP A 78 -2.20 8.30 -1.90
CA ASP A 78 -1.95 7.39 -3.05
C ASP A 78 -3.25 6.89 -3.68
N ILE A 79 -4.28 6.68 -2.87
CA ILE A 79 -5.59 6.20 -3.35
C ILE A 79 -6.37 7.34 -3.99
N VAL A 80 -6.33 8.55 -3.41
CA VAL A 80 -6.93 9.74 -3.99
C VAL A 80 -6.29 10.07 -5.35
N GLU A 81 -4.97 10.06 -5.43
CA GLU A 81 -4.24 10.25 -6.69
C GLU A 81 -4.61 9.18 -7.71
N PHE A 82 -4.61 7.90 -7.32
CA PHE A 82 -5.03 6.79 -8.18
C PHE A 82 -6.43 7.03 -8.77
N LEU A 83 -7.41 7.40 -7.95
CA LEU A 83 -8.78 7.64 -8.42
C LEU A 83 -8.86 8.80 -9.42
N ILE A 84 -8.07 9.85 -9.23
CA ILE A 84 -8.08 11.02 -10.12
C ILE A 84 -7.34 10.71 -11.43
N VAL A 85 -6.13 10.12 -11.35
CA VAL A 85 -5.28 9.82 -12.51
C VAL A 85 -5.92 8.78 -13.43
N GLU A 86 -6.57 7.75 -12.86
CA GLU A 86 -7.32 6.74 -13.62
C GLU A 86 -8.72 7.22 -14.05
N LYS A 87 -9.06 8.49 -13.80
CA LYS A 87 -10.32 9.14 -14.21
C LYS A 87 -11.57 8.54 -13.58
N PHE A 88 -11.46 7.95 -12.39
CA PHE A 88 -12.59 7.52 -11.57
C PHE A 88 -13.16 8.66 -10.72
N ALA A 89 -12.40 9.74 -10.52
CA ALA A 89 -12.83 10.95 -9.83
C ALA A 89 -12.25 12.20 -10.50
N THR A 90 -12.91 13.35 -10.28
CA THR A 90 -12.40 14.65 -10.74
C THR A 90 -11.68 15.34 -9.58
N GLY A 91 -10.39 15.63 -9.76
CA GLY A 91 -9.61 16.43 -8.82
C GLY A 91 -10.11 17.88 -8.76
N ARG A 92 -9.99 18.51 -7.59
CA ARG A 92 -10.21 19.96 -7.42
C ARG A 92 -8.90 20.69 -7.72
N ASP A 93 -8.97 21.96 -8.11
CA ASP A 93 -7.77 22.78 -8.30
C ASP A 93 -6.83 22.70 -7.09
N GLY A 94 -5.56 22.37 -7.33
CA GLY A 94 -4.52 22.23 -6.30
C GLY A 94 -4.52 20.91 -5.54
N TRP A 95 -5.28 19.89 -5.97
CA TRP A 95 -5.30 18.58 -5.31
C TRP A 95 -3.91 17.93 -5.29
N GLU A 96 -3.10 18.13 -6.33
CA GLU A 96 -1.77 17.55 -6.47
C GLU A 96 -0.86 18.00 -5.33
N GLN A 97 -0.89 19.30 -5.02
CA GLN A 97 -0.10 19.87 -3.93
C GLN A 97 -0.51 19.29 -2.58
N VAL A 98 -1.82 19.23 -2.30
CA VAL A 98 -2.33 18.69 -1.03
C VAL A 98 -1.99 17.22 -0.87
N VAL A 99 -2.15 16.42 -1.93
CA VAL A 99 -1.78 14.99 -1.94
C VAL A 99 -0.29 14.85 -1.68
N GLN A 100 0.55 15.60 -2.38
CA GLN A 100 2.00 15.49 -2.26
C GLN A 100 2.49 15.89 -0.86
N GLU A 101 2.04 17.01 -0.31
CA GLU A 101 2.43 17.50 1.02
C GLU A 101 2.10 16.47 2.13
N ASN A 102 0.92 15.86 2.08
CA ASN A 102 0.49 14.90 3.08
C ASN A 102 1.21 13.54 2.92
N ARG A 103 1.44 13.11 1.67
CA ARG A 103 2.26 11.94 1.37
C ARG A 103 3.68 12.11 1.91
N ASP A 104 4.33 13.25 1.65
CA ASP A 104 5.70 13.51 2.10
C ASP A 104 5.80 13.48 3.63
N ARG A 105 4.84 14.10 4.32
CA ARG A 105 4.75 14.03 5.78
C ARG A 105 4.60 12.59 6.28
N PHE A 106 3.80 11.77 5.61
CA PHE A 106 3.66 10.35 5.96
C PHE A 106 4.97 9.59 5.77
N LEU A 107 5.63 9.76 4.62
CA LEU A 107 6.88 9.10 4.27
C LEU A 107 8.00 9.50 5.24
N GLU A 108 8.07 10.78 5.61
CA GLU A 108 9.02 11.27 6.62
C GLU A 108 8.82 10.57 7.96
N ILE A 109 7.57 10.40 8.41
CA ILE A 109 7.26 9.67 9.65
C ILE A 109 7.69 8.20 9.55
N GLN A 110 7.45 7.54 8.41
CA GLN A 110 7.88 6.16 8.22
C GLN A 110 9.40 6.03 8.16
N LEU A 111 10.09 6.95 7.49
CA LEU A 111 11.54 7.01 7.41
C LEU A 111 12.17 7.21 8.80
N ARG A 112 11.69 8.20 9.58
CA ARG A 112 12.11 8.39 10.97
C ARG A 112 11.91 7.12 11.80
N ALA A 113 10.81 6.39 11.60
CA ALA A 113 10.57 5.12 12.29
C ALA A 113 11.49 3.99 11.81
N ALA A 114 11.85 3.95 10.53
CA ALA A 114 12.81 2.99 9.98
C ALA A 114 14.22 3.25 10.51
N ILE A 115 14.68 4.50 10.50
CA ILE A 115 15.97 4.95 11.06
C ILE A 115 16.06 4.56 12.54
N ARG A 116 15.04 4.84 13.36
CA ARG A 116 15.05 4.45 14.78
C ARG A 116 15.20 2.94 15.00
N ARG A 117 14.76 2.11 14.05
CA ARG A 117 14.88 0.65 14.13
C ARG A 117 16.22 0.13 13.64
N ARG A 118 16.88 0.86 12.73
CA ARG A 118 18.18 0.51 12.13
C ARG A 118 19.11 1.74 12.10
N PRO A 119 19.46 2.30 13.27
CA PRO A 119 20.32 3.47 13.34
C PRO A 119 21.72 3.18 12.80
N ASP A 120 22.18 1.94 12.91
CA ASP A 120 23.43 1.43 12.33
C ASP A 120 23.51 1.68 10.82
N VAL A 121 22.45 1.34 10.09
CA VAL A 121 22.38 1.54 8.62
C VAL A 121 22.38 3.03 8.30
N ALA A 122 21.65 3.84 9.06
CA ALA A 122 21.60 5.28 8.85
C ALA A 122 22.99 5.93 9.06
N HIS A 123 23.73 5.54 10.10
CA HIS A 123 25.09 6.01 10.33
C HIS A 123 26.04 5.59 9.22
N GLN A 124 25.95 4.35 8.74
CA GLN A 124 26.78 3.87 7.63
C GLN A 124 26.57 4.74 6.39
N VAL A 125 25.30 4.95 5.98
CA VAL A 125 24.98 5.77 4.81
C VAL A 125 25.50 7.20 4.98
N LEU A 126 25.34 7.81 6.16
CA LEU A 126 25.82 9.16 6.41
C LEU A 126 27.35 9.29 6.32
N ASN A 127 28.11 8.23 6.64
CA ASN A 127 29.56 8.23 6.51
C ASN A 127 30.03 8.03 5.05
N GLU A 128 29.21 7.40 4.22
CA GLU A 128 29.48 7.17 2.79
C GLU A 128 29.08 8.37 1.93
N LEU A 129 28.17 9.24 2.42
CA LEU A 129 27.78 10.45 1.71
C LEU A 129 28.94 11.46 1.70
N PRO A 130 29.23 12.10 0.56
CA PRO A 130 30.11 13.25 0.55
C PRO A 130 29.53 14.33 1.47
N ALA A 131 30.40 15.12 2.10
CA ALA A 131 29.96 16.27 2.88
C ALA A 131 29.01 17.09 2.01
N ALA A 132 27.79 17.34 2.52
CA ALA A 132 26.80 18.11 1.79
C ALA A 132 27.43 19.47 1.43
N GLU A 133 27.43 19.82 0.14
CA GLU A 133 27.80 21.17 -0.29
C GLU A 133 26.79 22.12 0.35
N SER A 134 27.27 22.90 1.33
CA SER A 134 26.53 23.91 2.07
C SER A 134 26.38 25.20 1.27
#